data_AF-A0A872ZSM6-F1
#
_entry.id   AF-A0A872ZSM6-F1
#
_cell.length_a   1.000
_cell.length_b   1.000
_cell.length_c   1.000
_cell.angle_alpha   90.00
_cell.angle_beta   90.00
_cell.angle_gamma   90.00
#
_symmetry.space_group_name_H-M   'P 1'
#
loop_
_entity.id
_entity.type
_entity.pdbx_description
1 polymer ?
#
loop_
_entity_poly.entity_id
_entity_poly.type
_entity_poly.pdbx_seq_one_letter_code
_entity_poly.pdbx_strand_id
1 'polypeptide(L)'
;MAVESRRPSVIRPGLFSVEAAADRRRREFDHHNEAILHKQVPIDVVFFGDSITHWWDVSTYFGRSGRVVVNRGIGGDTSEYARRRFAADVLQLKPKYAVILIGVNNTWALDAWHPEERRTAEQICEEVVADVESMLKAAHEHGIVPILCSILPTRIDRYARNEERNRLIVRINGGLKDLAGRLNVIYVDYHTALADADGVTLQEGLADDGLHPHVLGYDIMAAVLRETLAGHGIDL
;
A
#
# COMPACT_ATOMS: atom_id res chain seq x y z
N MET A 1 -21.81 26.29 -22.26
CA MET A 1 -21.44 24.96 -22.80
C MET A 1 -22.23 23.93 -22.01
N ALA A 2 -23.05 23.11 -22.67
CA ALA A 2 -23.79 22.06 -21.98
C ALA A 2 -22.78 21.03 -21.48
N VAL A 3 -22.63 20.91 -20.16
CA VAL A 3 -21.89 19.80 -19.56
C VAL A 3 -22.67 18.55 -19.93
N GLU A 4 -22.06 17.62 -20.68
CA GLU A 4 -22.67 16.33 -20.99
C GLU A 4 -23.17 15.68 -19.70
N SER A 5 -24.49 15.51 -19.60
CA SER A 5 -25.19 14.99 -18.42
C SER A 5 -25.11 13.47 -18.29
N ARG A 6 -24.11 12.84 -18.89
CA ARG A 6 -23.96 11.38 -18.89
C ARG A 6 -22.95 10.94 -17.84
N ARG A 7 -23.40 10.06 -16.95
CA ARG A 7 -22.55 9.38 -15.96
C ARG A 7 -21.36 8.70 -16.66
N PRO A 8 -20.10 8.90 -16.20
CA PRO A 8 -18.96 8.28 -16.85
C PRO A 8 -19.00 6.76 -16.68
N SER A 9 -18.44 6.04 -17.66
CA SER A 9 -18.10 4.62 -17.49
C SER A 9 -16.89 4.52 -16.57
N VAL A 10 -16.99 3.72 -15.50
CA VAL A 10 -15.93 3.55 -14.50
C VAL A 10 -15.72 2.07 -14.23
N ILE A 11 -14.48 1.68 -13.94
CA ILE A 11 -14.15 0.32 -13.53
C ILE A 11 -14.63 0.16 -12.09
N ARG A 12 -15.60 -0.74 -11.88
CA ARG A 12 -16.08 -1.15 -10.55
C ARG A 12 -15.80 -2.63 -10.37
N PRO A 13 -14.95 -3.03 -9.41
CA PRO A 13 -14.62 -4.44 -9.22
C PRO A 13 -15.73 -5.23 -8.52
N GLY A 14 -16.79 -4.55 -8.07
CA GLY A 14 -17.87 -5.16 -7.29
C GLY A 14 -17.42 -5.47 -5.86
N LEU A 15 -18.20 -6.31 -5.19
CA LEU A 15 -17.84 -6.88 -3.88
C LEU A 15 -17.13 -8.21 -4.11
N PHE A 16 -16.12 -8.49 -3.31
CA PHE A 16 -15.32 -9.70 -3.42
C PHE A 16 -15.77 -10.81 -2.47
N SER A 17 -16.08 -10.48 -1.21
CA SER A 17 -16.51 -11.43 -0.18
C SER A 17 -16.97 -10.68 1.08
N VAL A 18 -17.84 -11.30 1.88
CA VAL A 18 -18.26 -10.74 3.19
C VAL A 18 -17.09 -10.55 4.17
N GLU A 19 -15.99 -11.26 3.97
CA GLU A 19 -14.77 -11.17 4.78
C GLU A 19 -13.70 -10.26 4.16
N ALA A 20 -13.86 -9.86 2.89
CA ALA A 20 -12.87 -9.04 2.20
C ALA A 20 -12.87 -7.62 2.76
N ALA A 21 -11.80 -7.23 3.44
CA ALA A 21 -11.64 -5.87 3.94
C ALA A 21 -11.78 -4.80 2.83
N ALA A 22 -11.37 -5.14 1.61
CA ALA A 22 -11.48 -4.29 0.42
C ALA A 22 -12.91 -3.82 0.14
N ASP A 23 -13.91 -4.59 0.55
CA ASP A 23 -15.32 -4.26 0.33
C ASP A 23 -15.79 -3.11 1.23
N ARG A 24 -15.12 -2.86 2.37
CA ARG A 24 -15.51 -1.85 3.37
C ARG A 24 -15.55 -0.42 2.83
N ARG A 25 -14.65 -0.09 1.89
CA ARG A 25 -14.59 1.24 1.25
C ARG A 25 -14.92 1.21 -0.24
N ARG A 26 -15.28 0.05 -0.79
CA ARG A 26 -15.52 -0.09 -2.24
C ARG A 26 -16.54 0.92 -2.77
N ARG A 27 -17.70 1.03 -2.11
CA ARG A 27 -18.72 2.01 -2.55
C ARG A 27 -18.21 3.44 -2.48
N GLU A 28 -17.54 3.82 -1.40
CA GLU A 28 -16.95 5.16 -1.25
C GLU A 28 -15.97 5.46 -2.39
N PHE A 29 -15.03 4.55 -2.65
CA PHE A 29 -14.04 4.71 -3.71
C PHE A 29 -14.65 4.69 -5.12
N ASP A 30 -15.72 3.94 -5.37
CA ASP A 30 -16.45 4.04 -6.65
C ASP A 30 -17.00 5.44 -6.89
N HIS A 31 -17.60 6.07 -5.86
CA HIS A 31 -18.11 7.43 -5.97
C HIS A 31 -16.98 8.46 -6.12
N HIS A 32 -15.88 8.30 -5.37
CA HIS A 32 -14.73 9.19 -5.48
C HIS A 32 -14.05 9.09 -6.85
N ASN A 33 -13.84 7.88 -7.36
CA ASN A 33 -13.27 7.65 -8.68
C ASN A 33 -14.18 8.21 -9.78
N GLU A 34 -15.50 8.02 -9.65
CA GLU A 34 -16.48 8.61 -10.56
C GLU A 34 -16.43 10.14 -10.58
N ALA A 35 -16.31 10.78 -9.41
CA ALA A 35 -16.16 12.23 -9.32
C ALA A 35 -14.87 12.72 -9.99
N ILE A 36 -13.73 12.06 -9.71
CA ILE A 36 -12.42 12.39 -10.33
C ILE A 36 -12.51 12.28 -11.85
N LEU A 37 -13.07 11.17 -12.37
CA LEU A 37 -13.18 10.90 -13.80
C LEU A 37 -14.16 11.87 -14.48
N HIS A 38 -15.32 12.13 -13.89
CA HIS A 38 -16.31 13.05 -14.44
C HIS A 38 -15.79 14.50 -14.47
N LYS A 39 -15.04 14.91 -13.45
CA LYS A 39 -14.42 16.24 -13.38
C LYS A 39 -13.08 16.33 -14.11
N GLN A 40 -12.60 15.23 -14.68
CA GLN A 40 -11.31 15.14 -15.38
C GLN A 40 -10.15 15.68 -14.54
N VAL A 41 -10.16 15.40 -13.24
CA VAL A 41 -9.09 15.84 -12.34
C VAL A 41 -7.84 15.01 -12.65
N PRO A 42 -6.73 15.63 -13.10
CA PRO A 42 -5.48 14.90 -13.29
C PRO A 42 -4.92 14.52 -11.93
N ILE A 43 -4.67 13.23 -11.73
CA ILE A 43 -4.08 12.73 -10.49
C ILE A 43 -2.57 12.63 -10.69
N ASP A 44 -1.78 13.22 -9.79
CA ASP A 44 -0.33 13.11 -9.84
C ASP A 44 0.15 11.85 -9.11
N VAL A 45 -0.40 11.60 -7.91
CA VAL A 45 0.05 10.50 -7.04
C VAL A 45 -1.14 9.78 -6.43
N VAL A 46 -1.14 8.45 -6.53
CA VAL A 46 -2.01 7.57 -5.75
C VAL A 46 -1.18 6.89 -4.67
N PHE A 47 -1.59 7.03 -3.41
CA PHE A 47 -1.12 6.18 -2.31
C PHE A 47 -2.05 4.97 -2.20
N PHE A 48 -1.51 3.78 -2.40
CA PHE A 48 -2.26 2.53 -2.49
C PHE A 48 -1.73 1.52 -1.46
N GLY A 49 -2.64 0.90 -0.71
CA GLY A 49 -2.23 -0.03 0.33
C GLY A 49 -3.33 -0.46 1.29
N ASP A 50 -2.90 -0.84 2.49
CA ASP A 50 -3.75 -1.33 3.57
C ASP A 50 -4.10 -0.23 4.61
N SER A 51 -4.24 -0.61 5.89
CA SER A 51 -4.58 0.30 7.00
C SER A 51 -3.52 1.36 7.25
N ILE A 52 -2.25 1.05 7.02
CA ILE A 52 -1.19 2.03 7.25
C ILE A 52 -1.31 3.17 6.25
N THR A 53 -1.56 2.83 4.97
CA THR A 53 -1.85 3.83 3.95
C THR A 53 -3.19 4.51 4.23
N HIS A 54 -4.23 3.76 4.61
CA HIS A 54 -5.57 4.29 4.89
C HIS A 54 -5.54 5.40 5.95
N TRP A 55 -4.82 5.21 7.05
CA TRP A 55 -4.79 6.17 8.16
C TRP A 55 -3.81 7.32 7.95
N TRP A 56 -2.95 7.24 6.94
CA TRP A 56 -2.03 8.32 6.62
C TRP A 56 -2.80 9.49 5.99
N ASP A 57 -2.86 10.63 6.69
CA ASP A 57 -3.42 11.86 6.15
C ASP A 57 -2.51 12.49 5.09
N VAL A 58 -2.45 11.86 3.92
CA VAL A 58 -1.60 12.27 2.79
C VAL A 58 -1.85 13.72 2.35
N SER A 59 -3.02 14.28 2.63
CA SER A 59 -3.33 15.69 2.33
C SER A 59 -2.52 16.63 3.20
N THR A 60 -2.42 16.35 4.51
CA THR A 60 -1.60 17.14 5.42
C THR A 60 -0.11 17.00 5.12
N TYR A 61 0.35 15.80 4.76
CA TYR A 61 1.76 15.54 4.46
C TYR A 61 2.19 16.08 3.09
N PHE A 62 1.38 15.89 2.04
CA PHE A 62 1.81 16.13 0.65
C PHE A 62 0.94 17.15 -0.11
N GLY A 63 -0.13 17.67 0.48
CA GLY A 63 -1.04 18.60 -0.18
C GLY A 63 -0.45 19.97 -0.51
N ARG A 64 0.71 20.32 0.05
CA ARG A 64 1.45 21.56 -0.24
C ARG A 64 2.48 21.44 -1.38
N SER A 65 2.64 20.25 -1.94
CA SER A 65 3.56 19.98 -3.07
C SER A 65 3.11 20.59 -4.40
N GLY A 66 1.87 21.10 -4.47
CA GLY A 66 1.24 21.49 -5.73
C GLY A 66 0.76 20.31 -6.57
N ARG A 67 0.86 19.08 -6.07
CA ARG A 67 0.36 17.86 -6.72
C ARG A 67 -1.01 17.45 -6.22
N VAL A 68 -1.80 16.86 -7.11
CA VAL A 68 -3.05 16.20 -6.74
C VAL A 68 -2.75 14.80 -6.24
N VAL A 69 -2.83 14.62 -4.92
CA VAL A 69 -2.60 13.34 -4.24
C VAL A 69 -3.92 12.72 -3.81
N VAL A 70 -4.06 11.40 -3.95
CA VAL A 70 -5.23 10.68 -3.46
C VAL A 70 -4.84 9.43 -2.68
N ASN A 71 -5.58 9.15 -1.61
CA ASN A 71 -5.41 7.97 -0.79
C ASN A 71 -6.40 6.87 -1.23
N ARG A 72 -5.88 5.68 -1.48
CA ARG A 72 -6.61 4.45 -1.84
C ARG A 72 -6.21 3.28 -0.93
N GLY A 73 -5.88 3.60 0.32
CA GLY A 73 -5.69 2.63 1.40
C GLY A 73 -7.02 2.09 1.93
N ILE A 74 -7.07 0.78 2.19
CA ILE A 74 -8.22 0.13 2.85
C ILE A 74 -7.73 -0.74 4.00
N GLY A 75 -8.25 -0.45 5.20
CA GLY A 75 -7.82 -1.13 6.41
C GLY A 75 -8.18 -2.62 6.43
N GLY A 76 -7.16 -3.47 6.57
CA GLY A 76 -7.26 -4.93 6.58
C GLY A 76 -7.02 -5.59 5.21
N ASP A 77 -6.73 -4.82 4.15
CA ASP A 77 -6.46 -5.40 2.84
C ASP A 77 -5.22 -6.31 2.85
N THR A 78 -5.37 -7.47 2.22
CA THR A 78 -4.27 -8.34 1.80
C THR A 78 -3.87 -8.03 0.36
N SER A 79 -2.68 -8.49 -0.03
CA SER A 79 -2.15 -8.32 -1.40
C SER A 79 -3.11 -8.84 -2.48
N GLU A 80 -3.84 -9.93 -2.21
CA GLU A 80 -4.78 -10.55 -3.16
C GLU A 80 -5.91 -9.59 -3.53
N TYR A 81 -6.59 -9.04 -2.51
CA TYR A 81 -7.71 -8.11 -2.73
C TYR A 81 -7.23 -6.76 -3.24
N ALA A 82 -6.07 -6.29 -2.77
CA ALA A 82 -5.42 -5.11 -3.30
C ALA A 82 -5.18 -5.26 -4.82
N ARG A 83 -4.60 -6.37 -5.27
CA ARG A 83 -4.42 -6.67 -6.70
C ARG A 83 -5.75 -6.67 -7.46
N ARG A 84 -6.79 -7.29 -6.91
CA ARG A 84 -8.13 -7.38 -7.55
C ARG A 84 -8.78 -6.01 -7.75
N ARG A 85 -8.53 -5.04 -6.87
CA ARG A 85 -9.06 -3.66 -7.01
C ARG A 85 -8.08 -2.67 -7.67
N PHE A 86 -6.86 -3.08 -7.97
CA PHE A 86 -5.80 -2.20 -8.51
C PHE A 86 -6.23 -1.47 -9.79
N ALA A 87 -6.95 -2.16 -10.69
CA ALA A 87 -7.47 -1.55 -11.91
C ALA A 87 -8.43 -0.38 -11.64
N ALA A 88 -9.28 -0.53 -10.62
CA ALA A 88 -10.23 0.51 -10.23
C ALA A 88 -9.55 1.60 -9.40
N ASP A 89 -8.66 1.28 -8.49
CA ASP A 89 -8.18 2.28 -7.54
C ASP A 89 -6.87 2.95 -7.98
N VAL A 90 -6.20 2.43 -9.00
CA VAL A 90 -4.96 3.00 -9.54
C VAL A 90 -5.05 3.19 -11.05
N LEU A 91 -5.22 2.12 -11.83
CA LEU A 91 -5.08 2.19 -13.29
C LEU A 91 -6.11 3.14 -13.94
N GLN A 92 -7.37 3.10 -13.50
CA GLN A 92 -8.40 3.97 -14.07
C GLN A 92 -8.15 5.46 -13.78
N LEU A 93 -7.48 5.77 -12.67
CA LEU A 93 -7.16 7.15 -12.28
C LEU A 93 -5.94 7.70 -13.02
N LYS A 94 -5.17 6.84 -13.70
CA LYS A 94 -4.00 7.19 -14.51
C LYS A 94 -3.04 8.15 -13.81
N PRO A 95 -2.64 7.88 -12.56
CA PRO A 95 -1.70 8.76 -11.87
C PRO A 95 -0.34 8.75 -12.56
N LYS A 96 0.45 9.81 -12.37
CA LYS A 96 1.86 9.77 -12.78
C LYS A 96 2.65 8.77 -11.93
N TYR A 97 2.39 8.74 -10.62
CA TYR A 97 3.08 7.89 -9.66
C TYR A 97 2.09 7.07 -8.81
N ALA A 98 2.42 5.81 -8.54
CA ALA A 98 1.66 4.96 -7.62
C ALA A 98 2.57 4.47 -6.48
N VAL A 99 2.37 5.00 -5.28
CA VAL A 99 3.07 4.57 -4.06
C VAL A 99 2.34 3.34 -3.50
N ILE A 100 3.00 2.19 -3.49
CA ILE A 100 2.40 0.89 -3.15
C ILE A 100 3.05 0.35 -1.88
N LEU A 101 2.26 0.25 -0.81
CA LEU A 101 2.63 -0.36 0.48
C LEU A 101 1.56 -1.38 0.86
N ILE A 102 1.86 -2.67 0.78
CA ILE A 102 0.90 -3.74 1.03
C ILE A 102 1.61 -5.02 1.49
N GLY A 103 0.93 -5.83 2.31
CA GLY A 103 1.34 -7.19 2.62
C GLY A 103 1.40 -7.51 4.11
N VAL A 104 1.36 -6.50 5.00
CA VAL A 104 1.41 -6.75 6.44
C VAL A 104 0.23 -7.60 6.91
N ASN A 105 -0.95 -7.44 6.31
CA ASN A 105 -2.12 -8.22 6.71
C ASN A 105 -2.08 -9.67 6.24
N ASN A 106 -1.33 -10.00 5.18
CA ASN A 106 -1.16 -11.40 4.78
C ASN A 106 -0.48 -12.22 5.89
N THR A 107 0.32 -11.57 6.74
CA THR A 107 1.01 -12.24 7.85
C THR A 107 0.07 -12.74 8.94
N TRP A 108 -1.16 -12.21 9.04
CA TRP A 108 -2.17 -12.73 9.97
C TRP A 108 -2.64 -14.14 9.64
N ALA A 109 -2.35 -14.66 8.44
CA ALA A 109 -2.58 -16.06 8.10
C ALA A 109 -1.72 -17.02 8.94
N LEU A 110 -0.66 -16.54 9.62
CA LEU A 110 0.06 -17.31 10.63
C LEU A 110 -0.82 -17.60 11.87
N ASP A 111 -1.72 -16.68 12.20
CA ASP A 111 -2.56 -16.68 13.39
C ASP A 111 -3.98 -17.24 13.13
N ALA A 112 -4.22 -17.85 11.96
CA ALA A 112 -5.55 -18.36 11.61
C ALA A 112 -6.08 -19.30 12.71
N TRP A 113 -7.35 -19.10 13.07
CA TRP A 113 -8.01 -19.79 14.17
C TRP A 113 -8.04 -21.29 13.91
N HIS A 114 -8.48 -21.65 12.71
CA HIS A 114 -8.53 -23.00 12.18
C HIS A 114 -7.14 -23.42 11.66
N PRO A 115 -6.50 -24.45 12.23
CA PRO A 115 -5.17 -24.88 11.82
C PRO A 115 -5.02 -25.18 10.32
N GLU A 116 -6.08 -25.66 9.68
CA GLU A 116 -6.16 -25.94 8.25
C GLU A 116 -6.14 -24.69 7.36
N GLU A 117 -6.47 -23.52 7.92
CA GLU A 117 -6.43 -22.22 7.24
C GLU A 117 -5.07 -21.53 7.42
N ARG A 118 -4.22 -22.04 8.31
CA ARG A 118 -2.89 -21.45 8.55
C ARG A 118 -2.01 -21.66 7.33
N ARG A 119 -1.35 -20.57 6.93
CA ARG A 119 -0.38 -20.58 5.84
C ARG A 119 1.04 -20.54 6.40
N THR A 120 1.98 -21.17 5.70
CA THR A 120 3.39 -21.08 6.08
C THR A 120 3.96 -19.71 5.70
N ALA A 121 5.06 -19.34 6.36
CA ALA A 121 5.82 -18.13 6.04
C ALA A 121 6.22 -18.08 4.55
N GLU A 122 6.61 -19.21 3.97
CA GLU A 122 6.93 -19.37 2.55
C GLU A 122 5.73 -19.03 1.67
N GLN A 123 4.57 -19.65 1.93
CA GLN A 123 3.35 -19.46 1.14
C GLN A 123 2.84 -18.02 1.19
N ILE A 124 2.97 -17.37 2.35
CA ILE A 124 2.60 -15.96 2.51
C ILE A 124 3.57 -15.07 1.73
N CYS A 125 4.87 -15.34 1.83
CA CYS A 125 5.89 -14.57 1.13
C CYS A 125 5.74 -14.66 -0.39
N GLU A 126 5.56 -15.86 -0.92
CA GLU A 126 5.38 -16.09 -2.36
C GLU A 126 4.14 -15.37 -2.91
N GLU A 127 3.02 -15.44 -2.18
CA GLU A 127 1.79 -14.75 -2.56
C GLU A 127 1.99 -13.23 -2.61
N VAL A 128 2.52 -12.62 -1.55
CA VAL A 128 2.69 -11.17 -1.49
C VAL A 128 3.58 -10.68 -2.63
N VAL A 129 4.70 -11.37 -2.89
CA VAL A 129 5.63 -11.00 -3.97
C VAL A 129 4.96 -11.16 -5.34
N ALA A 130 4.22 -12.25 -5.57
CA ALA A 130 3.55 -12.49 -6.86
C ALA A 130 2.40 -11.49 -7.13
N ASP A 131 1.62 -11.15 -6.11
CA ASP A 131 0.55 -10.16 -6.22
C ASP A 131 1.10 -8.77 -6.49
N VAL A 132 2.16 -8.38 -5.78
CA VAL A 132 2.84 -7.10 -6.00
C VAL A 132 3.46 -7.06 -7.39
N GLU A 133 4.16 -8.12 -7.83
CA GLU A 133 4.71 -8.19 -9.19
C GLU A 133 3.64 -7.96 -10.26
N SER A 134 2.45 -8.53 -10.08
CA SER A 134 1.32 -8.34 -10.98
C SER A 134 0.87 -6.87 -11.03
N MET A 135 0.78 -6.19 -9.88
CA MET A 135 0.42 -4.77 -9.82
C MET A 135 1.50 -3.87 -10.46
N LEU A 136 2.78 -4.15 -10.22
CA LEU A 136 3.89 -3.38 -10.79
C LEU A 136 3.93 -3.49 -12.32
N LYS A 137 3.76 -4.70 -12.86
CA LYS A 137 3.67 -4.92 -14.31
C LYS A 137 2.47 -4.18 -14.91
N ALA A 138 1.30 -4.30 -14.30
CA ALA A 138 0.11 -3.60 -14.76
C ALA A 138 0.29 -2.08 -14.74
N ALA A 139 0.95 -1.51 -13.73
CA ALA A 139 1.27 -0.08 -13.69
C ALA A 139 2.16 0.34 -14.86
N HIS A 140 3.25 -0.39 -15.12
CA HIS A 140 4.14 -0.12 -16.25
C HIS A 140 3.43 -0.18 -17.60
N GLU A 141 2.61 -1.21 -17.82
CA GLU A 141 1.82 -1.37 -19.05
C GLU A 141 0.87 -0.18 -19.29
N HIS A 142 0.47 0.52 -18.23
CA HIS A 142 -0.40 1.70 -18.29
C HIS A 142 0.37 3.03 -18.24
N GLY A 143 1.71 3.00 -18.33
CA GLY A 143 2.55 4.21 -18.29
C GLY A 143 2.60 4.91 -16.93
N ILE A 144 2.22 4.21 -15.86
CA ILE A 144 2.27 4.69 -14.48
C ILE A 144 3.65 4.31 -13.92
N VAL A 145 4.29 5.21 -13.18
CA VAL A 145 5.55 4.93 -12.48
C VAL A 145 5.23 4.35 -11.09
N PRO A 146 5.39 3.03 -10.87
CA PRO A 146 5.20 2.48 -9.54
C PRO A 146 6.38 2.86 -8.62
N ILE A 147 6.07 3.03 -7.34
CA ILE A 147 7.01 3.24 -6.24
C ILE A 147 6.68 2.16 -5.21
N LEU A 148 7.53 1.14 -5.12
CA LEU A 148 7.33 0.01 -4.24
C LEU A 148 7.90 0.32 -2.85
N CYS A 149 7.10 0.14 -1.81
CA CYS A 149 7.53 0.38 -0.44
C CYS A 149 7.75 -0.94 0.30
N SER A 150 8.78 -1.00 1.15
CA SER A 150 8.96 -2.08 2.12
C SER A 150 7.82 -2.08 3.15
N ILE A 151 7.38 -3.26 3.58
CA ILE A 151 6.49 -3.43 4.73
C ILE A 151 7.21 -2.99 6.01
N LEU A 152 6.51 -2.27 6.87
CA LEU A 152 7.03 -1.76 8.15
C LEU A 152 7.31 -2.91 9.13
N PRO A 153 8.31 -2.78 10.02
CA PRO A 153 8.43 -3.68 11.16
C PRO A 153 7.24 -3.51 12.11
N THR A 154 7.02 -4.47 13.00
CA THR A 154 5.95 -4.40 14.02
C THR A 154 6.49 -4.62 15.42
N ARG A 155 5.79 -4.10 16.43
CA ARG A 155 5.98 -4.42 17.86
C ARG A 155 4.64 -4.77 18.48
N ILE A 156 4.09 -5.93 18.11
CA ILE A 156 2.79 -6.38 18.60
C ILE A 156 2.92 -7.56 19.57
N ASP A 157 3.66 -7.33 20.65
CA ASP A 157 4.12 -8.35 21.62
C ASP A 157 3.00 -9.13 22.30
N ARG A 158 1.76 -8.62 22.26
CA ARG A 158 0.56 -9.33 22.74
C ARG A 158 0.20 -10.57 21.91
N TYR A 159 0.72 -10.72 20.70
CA TYR A 159 0.44 -11.88 19.83
C TYR A 159 1.58 -12.88 19.87
N ALA A 160 1.25 -14.15 20.11
CA ALA A 160 2.23 -15.23 20.29
C ALA A 160 3.19 -15.42 19.10
N ARG A 161 2.77 -15.07 17.87
CA ARG A 161 3.58 -15.19 16.65
C ARG A 161 4.26 -13.88 16.22
N ASN A 162 4.38 -12.88 17.10
CA ASN A 162 5.00 -11.60 16.76
C ASN A 162 6.42 -11.74 16.19
N GLU A 163 7.25 -12.55 16.84
CA GLU A 163 8.63 -12.77 16.40
C GLU A 163 8.70 -13.46 15.02
N GLU A 164 7.87 -14.48 14.80
CA GLU A 164 7.75 -15.17 13.50
C GLU A 164 7.29 -14.20 12.41
N ARG A 165 6.30 -13.35 12.73
CA ARG A 165 5.78 -12.31 11.83
C ARG A 165 6.85 -11.30 11.45
N ASN A 166 7.62 -10.79 12.40
CA ASN A 166 8.69 -9.81 12.11
C ASN A 166 9.76 -10.41 11.19
N ARG A 167 10.16 -11.67 11.41
CA ARG A 167 11.09 -12.38 10.51
C ARG A 167 10.49 -12.59 9.12
N LEU A 168 9.21 -12.93 9.03
CA LEU A 168 8.50 -13.05 7.75
C LEU A 168 8.44 -11.71 7.01
N ILE A 169 8.18 -10.58 7.69
CA ILE A 169 8.19 -9.25 7.09
C ILE A 169 9.56 -8.94 6.46
N VAL A 170 10.66 -9.23 7.17
CA VAL A 170 12.02 -9.06 6.63
C VAL A 170 12.22 -9.89 5.37
N ARG A 171 11.76 -11.16 5.38
CA ARG A 171 11.82 -12.04 4.21
C ARG A 171 11.03 -11.51 3.02
N ILE A 172 9.80 -11.04 3.26
CA ILE A 172 8.96 -10.43 2.23
C ILE A 172 9.67 -9.20 1.65
N ASN A 173 10.21 -8.33 2.51
CA ASN A 173 10.93 -7.14 2.08
C ASN A 173 12.15 -7.45 1.22
N GLY A 174 12.89 -8.52 1.52
CA GLY A 174 13.95 -9.03 0.65
C GLY A 174 13.42 -9.36 -0.74
N GLY A 175 12.34 -10.15 -0.83
CA GLY A 175 11.70 -10.48 -2.10
C GLY A 175 11.17 -9.26 -2.86
N LEU A 176 10.58 -8.28 -2.17
CA LEU A 176 10.11 -7.02 -2.76
C LEU A 176 11.28 -6.16 -3.28
N LYS A 177 12.40 -6.11 -2.57
CA LYS A 177 13.60 -5.38 -2.98
C LYS A 177 14.23 -6.00 -4.23
N ASP A 178 14.37 -7.32 -4.25
CA ASP A 178 14.84 -8.07 -5.42
C ASP A 178 13.92 -7.87 -6.63
N LEU A 179 12.61 -7.92 -6.40
CA LEU A 179 11.59 -7.64 -7.41
C LEU A 179 11.72 -6.23 -7.98
N ALA A 180 11.89 -5.22 -7.13
CA ALA A 180 12.09 -3.83 -7.56
C ALA A 180 13.33 -3.68 -8.44
N GLY A 181 14.45 -4.31 -8.06
CA GLY A 181 15.67 -4.35 -8.88
C GLY A 181 15.45 -5.01 -10.24
N ARG A 182 14.78 -6.18 -10.26
CA ARG A 182 14.49 -6.92 -11.50
C ARG A 182 13.55 -6.16 -12.45
N LEU A 183 12.58 -5.44 -11.93
CA LEU A 183 11.61 -4.66 -12.72
C LEU A 183 12.03 -3.21 -12.95
N ASN A 184 13.18 -2.78 -12.41
CA ASN A 184 13.65 -1.39 -12.44
C ASN A 184 12.61 -0.39 -11.89
N VAL A 185 12.08 -0.71 -10.71
CA VAL A 185 11.08 0.09 -9.98
C VAL A 185 11.75 0.81 -8.82
N ILE A 186 11.29 2.03 -8.51
CA ILE A 186 11.76 2.79 -7.34
C ILE A 186 11.38 2.02 -6.07
N TYR A 187 12.36 1.74 -5.21
CA TYR A 187 12.16 1.06 -3.94
C TYR A 187 12.35 2.02 -2.77
N VAL A 188 11.35 2.10 -1.88
CA VAL A 188 11.38 2.93 -0.67
C VAL A 188 11.50 2.02 0.55
N ASP A 189 12.62 2.12 1.25
CA ASP A 189 12.97 1.28 2.40
C ASP A 189 12.53 1.94 3.72
N TYR A 190 11.22 1.93 3.98
CA TYR A 190 10.67 2.34 5.28
C TYR A 190 11.10 1.42 6.42
N HIS A 191 11.31 0.13 6.14
CA HIS A 191 11.56 -0.87 7.15
C HIS A 191 12.81 -0.53 7.95
N THR A 192 13.91 -0.26 7.25
CA THR A 192 15.20 0.08 7.85
C THR A 192 15.12 1.34 8.72
N ALA A 193 14.36 2.36 8.29
CA ALA A 193 14.24 3.62 9.00
C ALA A 193 13.36 3.55 10.26
N LEU A 194 12.50 2.54 10.37
CA LEU A 194 11.56 2.37 11.48
C LEU A 194 11.92 1.19 12.39
N ALA A 195 12.88 0.36 11.98
CA ALA A 195 13.33 -0.76 12.78
C ALA A 195 14.18 -0.29 13.97
N ASP A 196 14.06 -1.00 15.08
CA ASP A 196 14.93 -0.88 16.23
C ASP A 196 16.33 -1.45 15.92
N ALA A 197 17.24 -1.40 16.88
CA ALA A 197 18.62 -1.86 16.74
C ALA A 197 18.75 -3.35 16.37
N ASP A 198 17.71 -4.16 16.60
CA ASP A 198 17.66 -5.56 16.19
C ASP A 198 17.38 -5.76 14.69
N GLY A 199 17.01 -4.70 13.99
CA GLY A 199 16.73 -4.68 12.55
C GLY A 199 15.43 -5.39 12.14
N VAL A 200 14.58 -5.79 13.09
CA VAL A 200 13.34 -6.55 12.79
C VAL A 200 12.10 -6.03 13.53
N THR A 201 12.28 -5.42 14.70
CA THR A 201 11.20 -4.93 15.54
C THR A 201 10.98 -3.44 15.29
N LEU A 202 9.74 -2.96 15.36
CA LEU A 202 9.45 -1.52 15.23
C LEU A 202 10.09 -0.75 16.39
N GLN A 203 10.71 0.40 16.16
CA GLN A 203 11.24 1.27 17.22
C GLN A 203 10.13 1.75 18.17
N GLU A 204 10.46 1.96 19.45
CA GLU A 204 9.49 2.40 20.47
C GLU A 204 9.04 3.84 20.25
N GLY A 205 7.78 4.11 20.58
CA GLY A 205 7.19 5.44 20.47
C GLY A 205 6.89 5.88 19.04
N LEU A 206 6.74 4.95 18.09
CA LEU A 206 6.33 5.26 16.71
C LEU A 206 4.89 4.83 16.38
N ALA A 207 4.30 3.93 17.18
CA ALA A 207 2.94 3.42 17.04
C ALA A 207 2.37 3.06 18.43
N ASP A 208 1.10 3.39 18.68
CA ASP A 208 0.44 3.07 19.96
C ASP A 208 0.10 1.59 20.08
N ASP A 209 -0.28 0.96 18.97
CA ASP A 209 -0.71 -0.44 18.95
C ASP A 209 0.36 -1.42 18.47
N GLY A 210 1.54 -0.89 18.12
CA GLY A 210 2.69 -1.62 17.59
C GLY A 210 2.67 -1.91 16.09
N LEU A 211 1.67 -1.44 15.35
CA LEU A 211 1.49 -1.71 13.92
C LEU A 211 1.26 -0.43 13.11
N HIS A 212 0.39 0.45 13.58
CA HIS A 212 -0.03 1.63 12.85
C HIS A 212 0.74 2.87 13.33
N PRO A 213 1.57 3.49 12.48
CA PRO A 213 2.28 4.69 12.86
C PRO A 213 1.34 5.79 13.34
N HIS A 214 1.75 6.53 14.37
CA HIS A 214 1.19 7.85 14.64
C HIS A 214 2.08 8.92 13.99
N VAL A 215 1.91 10.19 14.35
CA VAL A 215 2.62 11.33 13.72
C VAL A 215 4.14 11.13 13.62
N LEU A 216 4.83 10.71 14.70
CA LEU A 216 6.29 10.53 14.64
C LEU A 216 6.74 9.43 13.66
N GLY A 217 6.00 8.32 13.56
CA GLY A 217 6.33 7.26 12.60
C GLY A 217 6.00 7.68 11.16
N TYR A 218 4.86 8.37 10.96
CA TYR A 218 4.51 8.92 9.64
C TYR A 218 5.46 10.04 9.19
N ASP A 219 6.03 10.84 10.10
CA ASP A 219 7.06 11.83 9.78
C ASP A 219 8.32 11.16 9.23
N ILE A 220 8.77 10.07 9.83
CA ILE A 220 9.89 9.26 9.32
C ILE A 220 9.55 8.69 7.93
N MET A 221 8.37 8.09 7.77
CA MET A 221 7.92 7.59 6.46
C MET A 221 7.90 8.70 5.40
N ALA A 222 7.39 9.88 5.73
CA ALA A 222 7.35 11.01 4.81
C ALA A 222 8.75 11.47 4.42
N ALA A 223 9.69 11.55 5.37
CA ALA A 223 11.07 11.92 5.11
C ALA A 223 11.75 10.91 4.16
N VAL A 224 11.65 9.62 4.45
CA VAL A 224 12.22 8.54 3.63
C VAL A 224 11.65 8.54 2.21
N LEU A 225 10.32 8.72 2.08
CA LEU A 225 9.68 8.82 0.76
C LEU A 225 10.23 10.01 -0.03
N ARG A 226 10.26 11.20 0.57
CA ARG A 226 10.75 12.41 -0.11
C ARG A 226 12.21 12.31 -0.52
N GLU A 227 13.06 11.81 0.37
CA GLU A 227 14.49 11.64 0.09
C GLU A 227 14.71 10.67 -1.07
N THR A 228 14.02 9.51 -1.03
CA THR A 228 14.10 8.52 -2.11
C THR A 228 13.64 9.12 -3.44
N LEU A 229 12.48 9.79 -3.46
CA LEU A 229 11.93 10.39 -4.67
C LEU A 229 12.80 11.53 -5.22
N ALA A 230 13.38 12.37 -4.35
CA ALA A 230 14.30 13.42 -4.75
C ALA A 230 15.55 12.85 -5.45
N GLY A 231 16.07 11.70 -4.98
CA GLY A 231 17.15 10.96 -5.64
C GLY A 231 16.81 10.49 -7.07
N HIS A 232 15.53 10.38 -7.40
CA HIS A 232 15.01 10.08 -8.73
C HIS A 232 14.50 11.31 -9.48
N GLY A 233 14.74 12.53 -8.98
CA GLY A 233 14.28 13.78 -9.59
C GLY A 233 12.76 14.00 -9.49
N ILE A 234 12.12 13.40 -8.50
CA ILE A 234 10.68 13.49 -8.23
C ILE A 234 10.48 14.30 -6.95
N ASP A 235 9.87 15.47 -7.07
CA ASP A 235 9.48 16.30 -5.92
C ASP A 235 8.07 15.90 -5.43
N LEU A 236 7.85 15.68 -4.13
CA LEU A 236 6.55 15.30 -3.53
C LEU A 236 6.38 15.83 -2.10
#